data_AF-A0AAU5RL23-F1
#
_entry.id   AF-A0AAU5RL23-F1
#
_cell.length_a   1.000
_cell.length_b   1.000
_cell.length_c   1.000
_cell.angle_alpha   90.00
_cell.angle_beta   90.00
_cell.angle_gamma   90.00
#
_symmetry.space_group_name_H-M   'P 1'
#
loop_
_entity.id
_entity.type
_entity.pdbx_description
1 polymer ?
#
loop_
_entity_poly.entity_id
_entity_poly.type
_entity_poly.pdbx_seq_one_letter_code
_entity_poly.pdbx_strand_id
1 'polypeptide(L)'
;MKSADTPFVGGPLDGRVLPVLLGLTGHPPKTYRVPVPDAAGGPPTVLVYRRVQYGRGRTGLSQRWRYEFDAEGDSGGRGPRWPWSNPGPTASRTPPGASAPDATPGDGGDRSEG
;
A
#
# COMPACT_ATOMS: atom_id res chain seq x y z
N MET A 1 -16.10 -17.89 -12.20
CA MET A 1 -15.28 -16.77 -12.70
C MET A 1 -14.09 -17.34 -13.46
N LYS A 2 -13.63 -16.67 -14.52
CA LYS A 2 -12.48 -17.12 -15.32
C LYS A 2 -11.23 -16.35 -14.90
N SER A 3 -10.09 -17.02 -14.86
CA SER A 3 -8.78 -16.40 -14.68
C SER A 3 -7.92 -16.56 -15.93
N ALA A 4 -6.90 -15.71 -16.07
CA ALA A 4 -5.85 -15.86 -17.07
C ALA A 4 -4.47 -15.76 -16.42
N ASP A 5 -3.59 -16.69 -16.78
CA ASP A 5 -2.18 -16.67 -16.40
C ASP A 5 -1.49 -15.47 -17.06
N THR A 6 -1.19 -14.46 -16.24
CA THR A 6 -0.68 -13.17 -16.69
C THR A 6 0.72 -12.94 -16.13
N PRO A 7 1.74 -12.73 -16.97
CA PRO A 7 3.09 -12.40 -16.53
C PRO A 7 3.17 -10.99 -15.95
N PHE A 8 3.97 -10.84 -14.90
CA PHE A 8 4.31 -9.58 -14.24
C PHE A 8 5.79 -9.26 -14.51
N VAL A 9 6.08 -7.99 -14.84
CA VAL A 9 7.45 -7.56 -15.18
C VAL A 9 7.83 -6.22 -14.55
N GLY A 10 9.13 -6.03 -14.32
CA GLY A 10 9.74 -4.74 -13.95
C GLY A 10 9.66 -4.34 -12.47
N GLY A 11 9.13 -5.18 -11.58
CA GLY A 11 8.96 -4.89 -10.16
C GLY A 11 9.20 -6.10 -9.25
N PRO A 12 8.79 -6.06 -7.98
CA PRO A 12 8.99 -7.17 -7.04
C PRO A 12 8.36 -8.52 -7.46
N LEU A 13 7.43 -8.50 -8.42
CA LEU A 13 6.82 -9.69 -9.01
C LEU A 13 7.40 -10.05 -10.38
N ASP A 14 8.52 -9.46 -10.79
CA ASP A 14 9.17 -9.73 -12.07
C ASP A 14 9.43 -11.23 -12.27
N GLY A 15 9.14 -11.71 -13.48
CA GLY A 15 9.28 -13.11 -13.86
C GLY A 15 8.16 -14.03 -13.34
N ARG A 16 7.24 -13.54 -12.50
CA ARG A 16 6.10 -14.34 -12.02
C ARG A 16 4.95 -14.33 -13.01
N VAL A 17 4.23 -15.44 -13.05
CA VAL A 17 2.96 -15.57 -13.76
C VAL A 17 1.89 -15.85 -12.72
N LEU A 18 0.86 -15.00 -12.66
CA LEU A 18 -0.22 -15.13 -11.69
C LEU A 18 -1.56 -15.34 -12.40
N PRO A 19 -2.46 -16.17 -11.83
CA PRO A 19 -3.83 -16.27 -12.30
C PRO A 19 -4.61 -15.01 -11.91
N VAL A 20 -4.86 -14.13 -12.88
CA VAL A 20 -5.62 -12.89 -12.67
C VAL A 20 -7.06 -13.09 -13.07
N LEU A 21 -7.99 -12.70 -12.20
CA LEU A 21 -9.42 -12.78 -12.47
C LEU A 21 -9.80 -11.85 -13.63
N LEU A 22 -10.57 -12.40 -14.56
CA LEU A 22 -11.08 -11.66 -15.70
C LEU A 22 -12.44 -11.04 -15.35
N GLY A 23 -12.65 -9.80 -15.80
CA GLY A 23 -13.96 -9.16 -15.73
C GLY A 23 -14.95 -9.78 -16.72
N LEU A 24 -16.18 -9.27 -16.74
CA LEU A 24 -17.22 -9.71 -17.69
C LEU A 24 -16.77 -9.62 -19.15
N THR A 25 -15.88 -8.68 -19.47
CA THR A 25 -15.31 -8.49 -20.81
C THR A 25 -14.20 -9.50 -21.15
N GLY A 26 -13.87 -10.43 -20.25
CA GLY A 26 -12.81 -11.40 -20.46
C GLY A 26 -11.40 -10.80 -20.38
N HIS A 27 -11.27 -9.55 -19.93
CA HIS A 27 -9.97 -8.87 -19.82
C HIS A 27 -9.51 -8.80 -18.35
N PRO A 28 -8.19 -8.91 -18.09
CA PRO A 28 -7.63 -8.59 -16.78
C PRO A 28 -7.92 -7.13 -16.42
N PRO A 29 -7.95 -6.73 -15.14
CA PRO A 29 -8.10 -5.33 -14.74
C PRO A 29 -7.08 -4.40 -15.40
N LYS A 30 -7.41 -3.12 -15.61
CA LYS A 30 -6.43 -2.17 -16.17
C LYS A 30 -5.23 -1.94 -15.23
N THR A 31 -5.49 -1.97 -13.92
CA THR A 31 -4.50 -1.74 -12.88
C THR A 31 -4.62 -2.85 -11.85
N TYR A 32 -3.48 -3.39 -11.41
CA TYR A 32 -3.39 -4.37 -10.33
C TYR A 32 -2.62 -3.74 -9.17
N ARG A 33 -3.22 -3.70 -7.98
CA ARG A 33 -2.65 -3.08 -6.77
C ARG A 33 -2.34 -4.14 -5.74
N VAL A 34 -1.13 -4.14 -5.21
CA VAL A 34 -0.68 -5.09 -4.18
C VAL A 34 -0.22 -4.30 -2.97
N PRO A 35 -0.97 -4.30 -1.86
CA PRO A 35 -0.48 -3.76 -0.60
C PRO A 35 0.60 -4.70 -0.06
N VAL A 36 1.78 -4.15 0.19
CA VAL A 36 2.91 -4.84 0.80
C VAL A 36 3.10 -4.28 2.20
N PRO A 37 3.02 -5.13 3.25
CA PRO A 37 3.30 -4.69 4.61
C PRO A 37 4.78 -4.31 4.75
N ASP A 38 5.05 -3.27 5.52
CA ASP A 38 6.41 -2.92 5.88
C ASP A 38 6.96 -3.90 6.92
N ALA A 39 8.21 -4.33 6.71
CA ALA A 39 8.85 -5.33 7.58
C ALA A 39 9.15 -4.80 8.98
N ALA A 40 9.30 -3.47 9.15
CA ALA A 40 9.50 -2.81 10.43
C ALA A 40 8.16 -2.34 11.06
N GLY A 41 7.01 -2.72 10.50
CA GLY A 41 5.69 -2.36 11.00
C GLY A 41 5.23 -0.95 10.61
N GLY A 42 5.92 -0.31 9.66
CA GLY A 42 5.51 0.96 9.06
C GLY A 42 4.26 0.86 8.17
N PRO A 43 3.83 2.00 7.59
CA PRO A 43 2.68 2.04 6.69
C PRO A 43 2.89 1.14 5.46
N PRO A 44 1.85 0.42 4.99
CA PRO A 44 1.99 -0.47 3.84
C PRO A 44 2.28 0.32 2.57
N THR A 45 3.18 -0.21 1.74
CA THR A 45 3.46 0.33 0.41
C THR A 45 2.57 -0.35 -0.62
N VAL A 46 1.96 0.41 -1.53
CA VAL A 46 1.14 -0.16 -2.60
C VAL A 46 1.98 -0.27 -3.87
N LEU A 47 2.22 -1.50 -4.32
CA LEU A 47 2.80 -1.75 -5.64
C LEU A 47 1.70 -1.67 -6.70
N VAL A 48 1.97 -0.95 -7.79
CA VAL A 48 1.01 -0.78 -8.88
C VAL A 48 1.57 -1.37 -10.16
N TYR A 49 0.74 -2.14 -10.84
CA TYR A 49 1.05 -2.70 -12.14
C TYR A 49 -0.02 -2.31 -13.17
N ARG A 50 0.41 -1.94 -14.38
CA ARG A 50 -0.45 -1.55 -15.50
C ARG A 50 -0.54 -2.67 -16.51
N ARG A 51 -1.77 -2.96 -16.93
CA ARG A 51 -2.02 -3.96 -17.98
C ARG A 51 -1.57 -3.41 -19.32
N VAL A 52 -0.69 -4.13 -20.00
CA VAL A 52 -0.20 -3.82 -21.34
C VAL A 52 -0.39 -5.02 -22.28
N GLN A 53 -0.49 -4.73 -23.57
CA GLN A 53 -0.60 -5.77 -24.60
C GLN A 53 0.74 -6.49 -24.75
N TYR A 54 0.70 -7.82 -24.77
CA TYR A 54 1.88 -8.66 -24.86
C TYR A 54 1.72 -9.70 -25.97
N GLY A 55 2.07 -9.30 -27.19
CA GLY A 55 2.12 -10.21 -28.33
C GLY A 55 0.77 -10.81 -28.75
N ARG A 56 0.84 -11.65 -29.78
CA ARG A 56 -0.30 -12.34 -30.38
C ARG A 56 -0.16 -13.84 -30.09
N GLY A 57 -1.19 -14.47 -29.54
CA GLY A 57 -1.16 -15.92 -29.25
C GLY A 57 -0.88 -16.76 -30.50
N ARG A 58 -0.30 -17.96 -30.32
CA ARG A 58 0.08 -18.88 -31.43
C ARG A 58 -1.12 -19.29 -32.31
N THR A 59 -2.33 -19.19 -31.78
CA THR A 59 -3.61 -19.40 -32.47
C THR A 59 -4.36 -18.09 -32.61
N GLY A 60 -3.81 -17.14 -33.37
CA GLY A 60 -4.52 -16.12 -34.17
C GLY A 60 -5.50 -15.11 -33.53
N LEU A 61 -6.03 -15.32 -32.31
CA LEU A 61 -7.16 -14.52 -31.79
C LEU A 61 -7.08 -14.15 -30.30
N SER A 62 -6.15 -14.69 -29.52
CA SER A 62 -6.00 -14.29 -28.11
C SER A 62 -4.84 -13.30 -27.96
N GLN A 63 -5.15 -12.02 -27.75
CA GLN A 63 -4.18 -11.06 -27.23
C GLN A 63 -3.72 -11.56 -25.85
N ARG A 64 -2.42 -11.76 -25.67
CA ARG A 64 -1.90 -12.05 -24.32
C ARG A 64 -1.65 -10.72 -23.65
N TRP A 65 -1.94 -10.64 -22.37
CA TRP A 65 -1.71 -9.44 -21.56
C TRP A 65 -0.48 -9.69 -20.69
N ARG A 66 0.22 -8.63 -20.31
CA ARG A 66 1.18 -8.63 -19.20
C ARG A 66 0.93 -7.43 -18.29
N TYR A 67 1.46 -7.49 -17.09
CA TYR A 67 1.45 -6.39 -16.14
C TYR A 67 2.85 -5.81 -16.00
N GLU A 68 3.01 -4.53 -16.28
CA GLU A 68 4.25 -3.78 -16.08
C GLU A 68 4.19 -2.98 -14.79
N PHE A 69 5.26 -3.04 -14.00
CA PHE A 69 5.39 -2.27 -12.78
C PHE A 69 5.44 -0.77 -13.08
N ASP A 70 4.60 -0.02 -12.37
CA ASP A 70 4.51 1.43 -12.41
C ASP A 70 5.18 1.96 -11.13
N ALA A 71 6.47 2.31 -11.23
CA ALA A 71 7.26 2.77 -10.09
C ALA A 71 6.76 4.10 -9.51
N GLU A 72 6.08 4.90 -10.33
CA GLU A 72 5.41 6.14 -9.93
C GLU A 72 4.03 5.88 -9.29
N GLY A 73 3.57 4.63 -9.35
CA GLY A 73 2.16 4.25 -9.50
C GLY A 73 1.20 4.54 -8.34
N ASP A 74 1.58 5.32 -7.32
CA ASP A 74 0.64 5.79 -6.30
C ASP A 74 0.93 7.22 -5.77
N SER A 75 1.60 8.09 -6.54
CA SER A 75 1.80 9.50 -6.11
C SER A 75 0.52 10.37 -6.12
N GLY A 76 -0.63 9.84 -6.57
CA GLY A 76 -1.81 10.64 -6.90
C GLY A 76 -3.17 10.20 -6.33
N GLY A 77 -3.26 9.24 -5.41
CA GLY A 77 -4.58 8.79 -4.96
C GLY A 77 -4.59 8.35 -3.51
N ARG A 78 -5.21 9.16 -2.63
CA ARG A 78 -5.68 8.68 -1.32
C ARG A 78 -6.34 7.32 -1.56
N GLY A 79 -5.81 6.29 -0.88
CA GLY A 79 -6.21 4.90 -1.09
C GLY A 79 -7.74 4.72 -1.07
N PRO A 80 -8.24 3.61 -1.63
CA PRO A 80 -9.67 3.35 -1.64
C PRO A 80 -10.27 3.49 -0.23
N ARG A 81 -11.30 4.36 -0.07
CA ARG A 81 -12.01 4.60 1.20
C ARG A 81 -12.89 3.40 1.52
N TRP A 82 -12.29 2.33 2.04
CA TRP A 82 -13.05 1.29 2.70
C TRP A 82 -13.37 1.71 4.13
N PRO A 83 -14.50 1.26 4.70
CA PRO A 83 -14.81 1.55 6.10
C PRO A 83 -13.82 0.92 7.10
N TRP A 84 -12.94 0.01 6.65
CA TRP A 84 -11.84 -0.56 7.44
C TRP A 84 -10.44 -0.08 7.00
N SER A 85 -10.35 0.93 6.12
CA SER A 85 -9.06 1.54 5.80
C SER A 85 -8.63 2.42 6.97
N ASN A 86 -7.69 1.93 7.77
CA ASN A 86 -7.10 2.69 8.86
C ASN A 86 -6.29 3.85 8.25
N PRO A 87 -6.68 5.13 8.44
CA PRO A 87 -5.81 6.22 8.05
C PRO A 87 -4.56 6.14 8.92
N GLY A 88 -3.41 5.89 8.30
CA GLY A 88 -2.14 5.85 9.02
C GLY A 88 -1.96 7.11 9.88
N PRO A 89 -1.38 7.00 11.09
CA PRO A 89 -1.20 8.14 11.95
C PRO A 89 -0.36 9.18 11.19
N THR A 90 -0.93 10.36 10.97
CA THR A 90 -0.17 11.57 10.65
C THR A 90 0.96 11.61 11.65
N ALA A 91 2.20 11.58 11.15
CA ALA A 91 3.39 11.73 11.96
C ALA A 91 3.19 12.98 12.83
N SER A 92 3.04 12.76 14.13
CA SER A 92 3.00 13.80 15.14
C SER A 92 4.22 14.67 14.94
N ARG A 93 4.01 15.89 14.46
CA ARG A 93 5.03 16.92 14.47
C ARG A 93 5.19 17.32 15.94
N THR A 94 6.04 16.59 16.66
CA THR A 94 6.51 16.96 17.99
C THR A 94 7.23 18.31 17.86
N PRO A 95 6.77 19.40 18.49
CA PRO A 95 7.61 20.58 18.63
C PRO A 95 8.78 20.25 19.58
N PRO A 96 10.03 20.54 19.21
CA PRO A 96 11.17 20.33 20.10
C PRO A 96 11.15 21.45 21.15
N GLY A 97 10.80 21.11 22.39
CA GLY A 97 10.73 22.13 23.44
C GLY A 97 10.27 21.62 24.79
N ALA A 98 10.69 20.41 25.17
CA ALA A 98 10.57 19.96 26.56
C ALA A 98 11.68 18.95 26.86
N SER A 99 12.90 19.45 27.04
CA SER A 99 13.87 18.78 27.89
C SER A 99 13.89 19.53 29.21
N ALA A 100 13.48 18.83 30.27
CA ALA A 100 13.53 19.23 31.67
C ALA A 100 15.02 19.34 32.15
N PRO A 101 15.35 19.72 33.41
CA PRO A 101 15.06 18.80 34.52
C PRO A 101 14.89 19.41 35.93
N ASP A 102 14.34 18.58 36.81
CA ASP A 102 14.68 18.38 38.23
C ASP A 102 14.41 19.49 39.27
N ALA A 103 13.47 19.20 40.18
CA ALA A 103 13.68 19.27 41.62
C ALA A 103 12.57 18.47 42.34
N THR A 104 12.97 17.45 43.11
CA THR A 104 12.16 16.67 44.07
C THR A 104 12.75 16.95 45.47
N PRO A 105 12.09 16.65 46.60
CA PRO A 105 10.85 17.17 47.19
C PRO A 105 11.11 17.77 48.62
N GLY A 106 10.08 18.32 49.28
CA GLY A 106 10.12 18.61 50.73
C GLY A 106 8.93 19.50 51.13
N ASP A 107 7.91 18.99 51.81
CA ASP A 107 7.79 18.71 53.26
C ASP A 107 7.00 19.84 53.95
N GLY A 108 6.05 19.46 54.82
CA GLY A 108 5.16 20.32 55.59
C GLY A 108 3.77 20.45 54.97
N GLY A 109 2.68 19.88 55.48
CA GLY A 109 2.38 19.50 56.85
C GLY A 109 1.37 20.47 57.44
N ASP A 110 0.15 19.98 57.66
CA ASP A 110 -0.91 20.48 58.57
C ASP A 110 -1.65 21.79 58.19
N ARG A 111 -2.94 21.76 57.81
CA ARG A 111 -4.15 21.72 58.67
C ARG A 111 -4.40 23.03 59.42
N SER A 112 -5.47 23.74 59.04
CA SER A 112 -6.61 24.14 59.89
C SER A 112 -7.16 25.51 59.51
N GLU A 113 -8.48 25.52 59.39
CA GLU A 113 -9.37 26.66 59.17
C GLU A 113 -9.45 27.54 60.43
N GLY A 114 -9.72 28.83 60.23
CA GLY A 114 -10.02 29.82 61.25
C GLY A 114 -10.34 31.17 60.64
#